data_AF-J4CCH5-F1
#
_entry.id   AF-J4CCH5-F1
#
_cell.length_a   1.000
_cell.length_b   1.000
_cell.length_c   1.000
_cell.angle_alpha   90.00
_cell.angle_beta   90.00
_cell.angle_gamma   90.00
#
_symmetry.space_group_name_H-M   'P 1'
#
loop_
_entity.id
_entity.type
_entity.pdbx_description
1 polymer ?
#
loop_
_entity_poly.entity_id
_entity_poly.type
_entity_poly.pdbx_seq_one_letter_code
_entity_poly.pdbx_strand_id
1 'polypeptide(L)'
;MAVSEELEEVIGVLEGKFEKPDIRSTIENLMDEYEFSDKAVVGAYKRCKDEKVEDANLMSCFIGGLYREKILENHKIMLCASEYFSGTYMDCFLTCFENYTPECLTCAGEHLPNLIDCMLGLPYEFQ
;
A
#
# COMPACT_ATOMS: atom_id res chain seq x y z
N MET A 1 -8.19 -17.64 14.01
CA MET A 1 -9.16 -16.65 13.49
C MET A 1 -9.76 -17.20 12.20
N ALA A 2 -10.97 -16.80 11.78
CA ALA A 2 -11.48 -17.26 10.48
C ALA A 2 -10.73 -16.49 9.37
N VAL A 3 -9.96 -17.23 8.57
CA VAL A 3 -9.15 -16.74 7.45
C VAL A 3 -10.10 -16.42 6.28
N SER A 4 -9.85 -15.34 5.55
CA SER A 4 -10.65 -15.04 4.34
C SER A 4 -10.45 -16.08 3.23
N GLU A 5 -11.49 -16.30 2.41
CA GLU A 5 -11.44 -17.26 1.29
C GLU A 5 -10.33 -16.93 0.28
N GLU A 6 -10.10 -15.64 0.03
CA GLU A 6 -9.00 -15.16 -0.83
C GLU A 6 -7.62 -15.49 -0.22
N LEU A 7 -7.46 -15.37 1.10
CA LEU A 7 -6.21 -15.70 1.76
C LEU A 7 -5.94 -17.22 1.76
N GLU A 8 -6.98 -18.05 1.93
CA GLU A 8 -6.83 -19.50 1.79
C GLU A 8 -6.42 -19.91 0.37
N GLU A 9 -6.95 -19.24 -0.67
CA GLU A 9 -6.52 -19.46 -2.05
C GLU A 9 -5.02 -19.13 -2.22
N VAL A 10 -4.57 -17.98 -1.70
CA VAL A 10 -3.17 -17.55 -1.77
C VAL A 10 -2.26 -18.56 -1.05
N ILE A 11 -2.63 -18.99 0.16
CA ILE A 11 -1.86 -19.97 0.94
C ILE A 11 -1.75 -21.28 0.14
N GLY A 12 -2.85 -21.79 -0.40
CA GLY A 12 -2.85 -23.04 -1.19
C GLY A 12 -1.96 -22.97 -2.43
N VAL A 13 -1.93 -21.82 -3.12
CA VAL A 13 -1.01 -21.63 -4.27
C VAL A 13 0.45 -21.60 -3.83
N LEU A 14 0.76 -20.93 -2.73
CA LEU A 14 2.12 -20.86 -2.22
C LEU A 14 2.61 -22.21 -1.68
N GLU A 15 1.77 -22.96 -0.97
CA GLU A 15 2.03 -24.34 -0.55
C GLU A 15 2.34 -25.24 -1.76
N GLY A 16 1.59 -25.11 -2.85
CA GLY A 16 1.81 -25.87 -4.09
C GLY A 16 3.11 -25.50 -4.83
N LYS A 17 3.68 -24.32 -4.57
CA LYS A 17 4.94 -23.85 -5.20
C LYS A 17 6.16 -24.03 -4.30
N PHE A 18 5.97 -24.07 -2.99
CA PHE A 18 7.03 -24.13 -2.00
C PHE A 18 6.72 -25.21 -0.96
N GLU A 19 7.29 -26.41 -1.16
CA GLU A 19 7.11 -27.53 -0.21
C GLU A 19 7.86 -27.32 1.11
N LYS A 20 8.91 -26.47 1.14
CA LYS A 20 9.67 -26.11 2.35
C LYS A 20 10.23 -24.68 2.26
N PRO A 21 10.22 -23.91 3.36
CA PRO A 21 9.60 -24.20 4.67
C PRO A 21 8.07 -24.26 4.62
N ASP A 22 7.43 -24.74 5.70
CA ASP A 22 5.96 -24.76 5.84
C ASP A 22 5.40 -23.33 5.72
N ILE A 23 4.89 -23.00 4.52
CA ILE A 23 4.46 -21.65 4.19
C ILE A 23 3.20 -21.27 4.95
N ARG A 24 2.28 -22.21 5.19
CA ARG A 24 1.07 -21.92 5.96
C ARG A 24 1.43 -21.51 7.37
N SER A 25 2.22 -22.32 8.07
CA SER A 25 2.67 -21.97 9.42
C SER A 25 3.46 -20.65 9.44
N THR A 26 4.25 -20.38 8.40
CA THR A 26 4.98 -19.10 8.27
C THR A 26 4.02 -17.92 8.15
N ILE A 27 2.99 -18.01 7.30
CA ILE A 27 1.99 -16.96 7.11
C ILE A 27 1.15 -16.77 8.37
N GLU A 28 0.71 -17.86 9.01
CA GLU A 28 -0.02 -17.81 10.27
C GLU A 28 0.80 -17.11 11.36
N ASN A 29 2.09 -17.45 11.50
CA ASN A 29 2.99 -16.76 12.44
C ASN A 29 3.18 -15.27 12.09
N LEU A 30 3.26 -14.90 10.81
CA LEU A 30 3.31 -13.49 10.40
C LEU A 30 2.04 -12.74 10.81
N MET A 31 0.88 -13.36 10.68
CA MET A 31 -0.39 -12.75 11.08
C MET A 31 -0.51 -12.64 12.60
N ASP A 32 -0.16 -13.69 13.34
CA ASP A 32 -0.36 -13.77 14.78
C ASP A 32 0.73 -13.00 15.57
N GLU A 33 2.01 -13.13 15.21
CA GLU A 33 3.12 -12.48 15.95
C GLU A 33 3.46 -11.09 15.44
N TYR A 34 3.32 -10.86 14.12
CA TYR A 34 3.73 -9.60 13.48
C TYR A 34 2.54 -8.75 13.02
N GLU A 35 1.31 -9.16 13.39
CA GLU A 35 0.05 -8.45 13.13
C GLU A 35 -0.16 -8.09 11.64
N PHE A 36 0.28 -8.94 10.73
CA PHE A 36 -0.05 -8.77 9.31
C PHE A 36 -1.54 -9.01 9.10
N SER A 37 -2.23 -8.09 8.43
CA SER A 37 -3.63 -8.33 8.07
C SER A 37 -3.74 -9.28 6.86
N ASP A 38 -4.89 -9.94 6.71
CA ASP A 38 -5.21 -10.72 5.50
C ASP A 38 -4.95 -9.91 4.22
N LYS A 39 -5.32 -8.61 4.23
CA LYS A 39 -5.16 -7.74 3.06
C LYS A 39 -3.70 -7.52 2.70
N ALA A 40 -2.81 -7.42 3.69
CA ALA A 40 -1.38 -7.26 3.43
C ALA A 40 -0.79 -8.52 2.77
N VAL A 41 -1.19 -9.71 3.25
CA VAL A 41 -0.70 -10.98 2.70
C VAL A 41 -1.21 -11.18 1.26
N VAL A 42 -2.51 -10.97 1.03
CA VAL A 42 -3.11 -11.07 -0.31
C VAL A 42 -2.53 -10.01 -1.25
N GLY A 43 -2.39 -8.77 -0.80
CA GLY A 43 -1.83 -7.65 -1.56
C GLY A 43 -0.39 -7.93 -2.01
N ALA A 44 0.43 -8.45 -1.10
CA ALA A 44 1.81 -8.84 -1.39
C ALA A 44 1.90 -9.87 -2.52
N TYR A 45 1.06 -10.91 -2.49
CA TYR A 45 1.04 -11.93 -3.53
C TYR A 45 0.46 -11.41 -4.86
N LYS A 46 -0.67 -10.69 -4.79
CA LYS A 46 -1.35 -10.14 -5.97
C LYS A 46 -0.41 -9.25 -6.78
N ARG A 47 0.38 -8.42 -6.11
CA ARG A 47 1.39 -7.58 -6.77
C ARG A 47 2.39 -8.40 -7.59
N CYS A 48 2.93 -9.48 -7.02
CA CYS A 48 3.86 -10.36 -7.74
C CYS A 48 3.21 -11.04 -8.95
N LYS A 49 1.93 -11.39 -8.85
CA LYS A 49 1.13 -11.93 -9.95
C LYS A 49 0.90 -10.89 -11.04
N ASP A 50 0.55 -9.66 -10.68
CA ASP A 50 0.31 -8.55 -11.62
C ASP A 50 1.60 -8.15 -12.35
N GLU A 51 2.75 -8.18 -11.67
CA GLU A 51 4.09 -7.98 -12.24
C GLU A 51 4.60 -9.18 -13.05
N LYS A 52 3.84 -10.29 -13.10
CA LYS A 52 4.19 -11.53 -13.82
C LYS A 52 5.56 -12.09 -13.43
N VAL A 53 5.87 -12.03 -12.14
CA VAL A 53 7.15 -12.52 -11.61
C VAL A 53 7.28 -14.02 -11.84
N GLU A 54 8.45 -14.45 -12.32
CA GLU A 54 8.77 -15.87 -12.51
C GLU A 54 8.76 -16.63 -11.18
N ASP A 55 8.38 -17.91 -11.21
CA ASP A 55 8.27 -18.76 -10.02
C ASP A 55 9.54 -18.78 -9.16
N ALA A 56 10.73 -18.76 -9.80
CA ALA A 56 12.01 -18.74 -9.10
C ALA A 56 12.22 -17.48 -8.24
N ASN A 57 11.56 -16.37 -8.59
CA ASN A 57 11.66 -15.08 -7.90
C ASN A 57 10.41 -14.75 -7.07
N LEU A 58 9.38 -15.60 -7.12
CA LEU A 58 8.09 -15.35 -6.48
C LEU A 58 8.22 -15.19 -4.96
N MET A 59 9.06 -16.01 -4.30
CA MET A 59 9.29 -15.90 -2.85
C MET A 59 9.94 -14.56 -2.48
N SER A 60 10.97 -14.16 -3.23
CA SER A 60 11.65 -12.87 -3.02
C SER A 60 10.71 -11.70 -3.24
N CYS A 61 9.88 -11.76 -4.28
CA CYS A 61 8.86 -10.75 -4.53
C CYS A 61 7.82 -10.71 -3.41
N PHE A 62 7.34 -11.87 -2.96
CA PHE A 62 6.33 -11.97 -1.91
C PHE A 62 6.83 -11.38 -0.58
N ILE A 63 8.06 -11.70 -0.16
CA ILE A 63 8.67 -11.11 1.04
C ILE A 63 8.82 -9.58 0.90
N GLY A 64 9.26 -9.10 -0.26
CA GLY A 64 9.35 -7.66 -0.53
C GLY A 64 7.97 -6.98 -0.53
N GLY A 65 6.94 -7.67 -1.04
CA GLY A 65 5.55 -7.27 -1.00
C GLY A 65 5.02 -7.15 0.42
N LEU A 66 5.26 -8.16 1.27
CA LEU A 66 4.85 -8.14 2.68
C LEU A 66 5.41 -6.92 3.41
N TYR A 67 6.72 -6.67 3.28
CA TYR A 67 7.34 -5.50 3.91
C TYR A 67 6.69 -4.19 3.46
N ARG A 68 6.41 -4.05 2.15
CA ARG A 68 5.72 -2.89 1.59
C ARG A 68 4.31 -2.75 2.15
N GLU A 69 3.50 -3.80 2.12
CA GLU A 69 2.12 -3.76 2.58
C GLU A 69 2.04 -3.44 4.09
N LYS A 70 2.95 -3.98 4.91
CA LYS A 70 3.01 -3.64 6.34
C LYS A 70 3.35 -2.16 6.57
N ILE A 71 4.28 -1.60 5.79
CA ILE A 71 4.57 -0.16 5.84
C ILE A 71 3.35 0.64 5.43
N LEU A 72 2.68 0.24 4.35
CA LEU A 72 1.47 0.92 3.88
C LEU A 72 0.37 0.90 4.95
N GLU A 73 0.16 -0.22 5.64
CA GLU A 73 -0.79 -0.31 6.74
C GLU A 73 -0.41 0.60 7.91
N ASN A 74 0.84 0.53 8.36
CA ASN A 74 1.31 1.27 9.53
C ASN A 74 1.40 2.79 9.28
N HIS A 75 1.71 3.19 8.05
CA HIS A 75 2.04 4.57 7.70
C HIS A 75 1.08 5.19 6.69
N LYS A 76 -0.07 4.56 6.39
CA LYS A 76 -1.05 5.06 5.41
C LYS A 76 -1.36 6.54 5.59
N ILE A 77 -1.68 6.93 6.82
CA ILE A 77 -2.04 8.33 7.15
C ILE A 77 -0.86 9.27 6.91
N MET A 78 0.35 8.87 7.30
CA MET A 78 1.56 9.67 7.06
C MET A 78 1.87 9.81 5.57
N LEU A 79 1.69 8.75 4.78
CA LEU A 79 1.89 8.78 3.33
C LEU A 79 0.87 9.69 2.66
N CYS A 80 -0.43 9.50 2.94
CA CYS A 80 -1.48 10.36 2.40
C CYS A 80 -1.29 11.83 2.79
N ALA A 81 -0.90 12.10 4.06
CA ALA A 81 -0.62 13.46 4.51
C ALA A 81 0.62 14.05 3.83
N SER A 82 1.69 13.27 3.64
CA SER A 82 2.89 13.70 2.93
C SER A 82 2.59 14.08 1.48
N GLU A 83 1.79 13.28 0.78
CA GLU A 83 1.34 13.59 -0.58
C GLU A 83 0.51 14.88 -0.62
N TYR A 84 -0.47 15.02 0.28
CA TYR A 84 -1.25 16.25 0.41
C TYR A 84 -0.39 17.50 0.63
N PHE A 85 0.55 17.44 1.57
CA PHE A 85 1.45 18.56 1.84
C PHE A 85 2.36 18.86 0.65
N SER A 86 2.83 17.84 -0.06
CA SER A 86 3.68 18.03 -1.25
C SER A 86 2.93 18.71 -2.40
N GLY A 87 1.71 18.27 -2.71
CA GLY A 87 0.88 18.87 -3.76
C GLY A 87 0.48 20.30 -3.40
N THR A 88 -0.03 20.49 -2.17
CA THR A 88 -0.42 21.82 -1.67
C THR A 88 0.77 22.77 -1.65
N TYR A 89 1.94 22.32 -1.20
CA TYR A 89 3.13 23.16 -1.17
C TYR A 89 3.56 23.56 -2.58
N MET A 90 3.64 22.63 -3.53
CA MET A 90 4.07 22.94 -4.90
C MET A 90 3.12 23.90 -5.60
N ASP A 91 1.81 23.64 -5.57
CA ASP A 91 0.84 24.48 -6.27
C ASP A 91 0.68 25.85 -5.61
N CYS A 92 0.67 25.90 -4.28
CA CYS A 92 0.60 27.18 -3.57
C CYS A 92 1.89 27.99 -3.69
N PHE A 93 3.05 27.33 -3.67
CA PHE A 93 4.31 28.01 -3.87
C PHE A 93 4.38 28.65 -5.26
N LEU A 94 4.01 27.91 -6.31
CA LEU A 94 3.98 28.44 -7.68
C LEU A 94 2.98 29.60 -7.81
N THR A 95 1.75 29.41 -7.32
CA THR A 95 0.71 30.46 -7.38
C THR A 95 1.13 31.74 -6.65
N CYS A 96 1.76 31.60 -5.48
CA CYS A 96 2.27 32.74 -4.70
C CYS A 96 3.49 33.41 -5.33
N PHE A 97 4.39 32.63 -5.95
CA PHE A 97 5.54 33.17 -6.66
C PHE A 97 5.13 33.93 -7.92
N GLU A 98 4.05 33.52 -8.59
CA GLU A 98 3.55 34.20 -9.79
C GLU A 98 2.75 35.46 -9.48
N ASN A 99 1.94 35.46 -8.40
CA ASN A 99 0.95 36.53 -8.18
C ASN A 99 1.24 37.51 -7.03
N TYR A 100 2.18 37.23 -6.11
CA TYR A 100 2.60 38.14 -5.01
C TYR A 100 1.45 38.85 -4.24
N THR A 101 0.23 38.31 -4.24
CA THR A 101 -0.90 38.80 -3.43
C THR A 101 -1.24 37.82 -2.32
N PRO A 102 -1.84 38.28 -1.20
CA PRO A 102 -2.29 37.39 -0.12
C PRO A 102 -3.34 36.35 -0.58
N GLU A 103 -4.06 36.62 -1.67
CA GLU A 103 -5.02 35.67 -2.25
C GLU A 103 -4.36 34.42 -2.85
N CYS A 104 -3.04 34.42 -3.04
CA CYS A 104 -2.33 33.27 -3.60
C CYS A 104 -2.39 31.99 -2.75
N LEU A 105 -2.80 32.10 -1.47
CA LEU A 105 -2.98 30.95 -0.58
C LEU A 105 -4.36 30.27 -0.74
N THR A 106 -5.21 30.68 -1.68
CA THR A 106 -6.52 30.04 -1.91
C THR A 106 -6.42 28.59 -2.34
N CYS A 107 -5.29 28.19 -2.93
CA CYS A 107 -4.91 26.81 -3.24
C CYS A 107 -4.76 25.92 -1.99
N ALA A 108 -4.60 26.52 -0.80
CA ALA A 108 -4.45 25.79 0.45
C ALA A 108 -5.78 25.09 0.80
N GLY A 109 -5.84 23.79 0.49
CA GLY A 109 -7.04 22.97 0.66
C GLY A 109 -7.60 22.38 -0.63
N GLU A 110 -7.12 22.78 -1.81
CA GLU A 110 -7.56 22.18 -3.09
C GLU A 110 -7.25 20.68 -3.16
N HIS A 111 -6.16 20.25 -2.51
CA HIS A 111 -5.76 18.85 -2.41
C HIS A 111 -6.43 18.08 -1.25
N LEU A 112 -7.31 18.72 -0.47
CA LEU A 112 -7.95 18.07 0.67
C LEU A 112 -8.83 16.87 0.27
N PRO A 113 -9.58 16.90 -0.85
CA PRO A 113 -10.28 15.72 -1.36
C PRO A 113 -9.34 14.53 -1.62
N ASN A 114 -8.16 14.79 -2.19
CA ASN A 114 -7.15 13.76 -2.47
C ASN A 114 -6.66 13.07 -1.19
N LEU A 115 -6.46 13.85 -0.11
CA LEU A 115 -6.13 13.30 1.21
C LEU A 115 -7.24 12.35 1.73
N ILE A 116 -8.50 12.78 1.60
CA ILE A 116 -9.67 12.00 2.03
C ILE A 116 -9.77 10.71 1.22
N ASP A 117 -9.65 10.78 -0.10
CA ASP A 117 -9.74 9.63 -0.99
C ASP A 117 -8.62 8.61 -0.71
N CYS A 118 -7.38 9.09 -0.50
CA CYS A 118 -6.26 8.25 -0.09
C CYS A 118 -6.52 7.56 1.26
N MET A 119 -7.00 8.29 2.27
CA MET A 119 -7.34 7.71 3.58
C MET A 119 -8.44 6.65 3.47
N LEU A 120 -9.46 6.90 2.66
CA LEU A 120 -10.58 5.98 2.42
C LEU A 120 -10.21 4.80 1.52
N GLY A 121 -9.06 4.83 0.84
CA GLY A 121 -8.64 3.78 -0.09
C GLY A 121 -9.51 3.71 -1.34
N LEU A 122 -10.07 4.85 -1.74
CA LEU A 122 -10.75 5.00 -3.02
C LEU A 122 -9.71 5.02 -4.16
N PRO A 123 -10.07 4.59 -5.39
CA PRO A 123 -9.15 4.62 -6.51
C PRO A 123 -8.60 6.04 -6.69
N TYR A 124 -7.29 6.17 -6.49
CA TYR A 124 -6.55 7.41 -6.62
C TYR A 124 -6.00 7.50 -8.04
N GLU A 125 -6.47 8.45 -8.84
CA GLU A 125 -5.80 8.81 -10.08
C GLU A 125 -4.64 9.75 -9.72
N PHE A 126 -3.41 9.25 -9.85
CA PHE A 126 -2.25 10.12 -9.89
C PHE A 126 -2.41 11.03 -11.12
N GLN A 127 -2.73 12.31 -10.90
CA GLN A 127 -2.63 13.35 -11.92
C GLN A 127 -1.21 13.87 -12.01
#